data_AF-A0A9E1V0V5-F1
#
_entry.id   AF-A0A9E1V0V5-F1
#
_cell.length_a   1.000
_cell.length_b   1.000
_cell.length_c   1.000
_cell.angle_alpha   90.00
_cell.angle_beta   90.00
_cell.angle_gamma   90.00
#
_symmetry.space_group_name_H-M   'P 1'
#
loop_
_entity.id
_entity.type
_entity.pdbx_description
1 polymer ?
#
loop_
_entity_poly.entity_id
_entity_poly.type
_entity_poly.pdbx_seq_one_letter_code
_entity_poly.pdbx_strand_id
1 'polypeptide(L)'
;MKTMTRCLAVGASVLMSGLVVAAGLPYAIVDTGQVRGYDATREIALPHPGKPFFGQDANYKGNQPSYRDHGDGTVSDLVTGLMWQ
;
A
#
# COMPACT_ATOMS: atom_id res chain seq x y z
N MET A 1 9.80 1.14 68.47
CA MET A 1 9.17 -0.15 68.12
C MET A 1 8.86 -0.13 66.62
N LYS A 2 9.43 -1.10 65.87
CA LYS A 2 8.89 -1.86 64.71
C LYS A 2 8.00 -1.08 63.70
N THR A 3 8.19 -1.12 62.38
CA THR A 3 8.61 -2.22 61.46
C THR A 3 8.67 -1.61 60.03
N MET A 4 9.74 -1.80 59.26
CA MET A 4 9.93 -2.80 58.19
C MET A 4 9.17 -2.60 56.85
N THR A 5 9.98 -2.45 55.79
CA THR A 5 9.99 -3.30 54.57
C THR A 5 8.87 -3.09 53.53
N ARG A 6 9.26 -2.58 52.33
CA ARG A 6 9.39 -3.37 51.08
C ARG A 6 9.66 -2.45 49.89
N CYS A 7 10.85 -2.57 49.30
CA CYS A 7 11.17 -2.03 47.99
C CYS A 7 10.64 -3.04 46.95
N LEU A 8 9.56 -2.71 46.24
CA LEU A 8 9.14 -3.48 45.07
C LEU A 8 10.02 -3.06 43.89
N ALA A 9 10.95 -3.92 43.49
CA ALA A 9 11.60 -3.82 42.19
C ALA A 9 10.59 -4.27 41.12
N VAL A 10 10.00 -3.31 40.40
CA VAL A 10 9.22 -3.60 39.19
C VAL A 10 10.23 -3.93 38.09
N GLY A 11 10.36 -5.21 37.75
CA GLY A 11 11.15 -5.66 36.62
C GLY A 11 10.51 -5.20 35.33
N ALA A 12 11.16 -4.28 34.62
CA ALA A 12 10.74 -3.85 33.28
C ALA A 12 11.06 -4.97 32.28
N SER A 13 10.05 -5.75 31.89
CA SER A 13 10.16 -6.61 30.70
C SER A 13 10.24 -5.73 29.47
N VAL A 14 11.45 -5.57 28.92
CA VAL A 14 11.66 -4.93 27.62
C VAL A 14 11.15 -5.89 26.55
N LEU A 15 9.95 -5.63 26.04
CA LEU A 15 9.44 -6.28 24.83
C LEU A 15 10.31 -5.81 23.66
N MET A 16 11.25 -6.66 23.23
CA MET A 16 12.05 -6.41 22.05
C MET A 16 11.15 -6.57 20.82
N SER A 17 10.51 -5.46 20.43
CA SER A 17 9.70 -5.39 19.22
C SER A 17 10.64 -5.53 18.04
N GLY A 18 10.65 -6.70 17.40
CA GLY A 18 11.42 -6.94 16.18
C GLY A 18 10.91 -6.04 15.06
N LEU A 19 11.80 -5.25 14.47
CA LEU A 19 11.48 -4.44 13.30
C LEU A 19 11.29 -5.39 12.10
N VAL A 20 10.04 -5.58 11.67
CA VAL A 20 9.75 -6.25 10.41
C VAL A 20 9.89 -5.22 9.30
N VAL A 21 10.99 -5.29 8.52
CA VAL A 21 11.13 -4.52 7.29
C VAL A 21 10.42 -5.30 6.18
N ALA A 22 9.34 -4.75 5.64
CA ALA A 22 8.71 -5.29 4.44
C ALA A 22 9.68 -5.10 3.26
N ALA A 23 10.11 -6.20 2.63
CA ALA A 23 10.89 -6.13 1.40
C ALA A 23 10.01 -5.61 0.27
N GLY A 24 10.48 -4.59 -0.46
CA GLY A 24 9.84 -4.14 -1.69
C GLY A 24 9.95 -5.18 -2.81
N LEU A 25 9.03 -5.14 -3.76
CA LEU A 25 9.11 -5.99 -4.95
C LEU A 25 10.31 -5.58 -5.82
N PRO A 26 10.99 -6.54 -6.49
CA PRO A 26 12.11 -6.23 -7.38
C PRO A 26 11.67 -5.68 -8.74
N TYR A 27 10.36 -5.55 -8.98
CA TYR A 27 9.75 -5.03 -10.19
C TYR A 27 8.63 -4.05 -9.84
N ALA A 28 8.36 -3.11 -10.74
CA ALA A 28 7.23 -2.22 -10.62
C ALA A 28 5.94 -2.94 -11.04
N ILE A 29 4.84 -2.62 -10.36
CA ILE A 29 3.48 -2.99 -10.78
C ILE A 29 2.82 -1.70 -11.28
N VAL A 30 2.21 -1.75 -12.45
CA VAL A 30 1.43 -0.65 -13.02
C VAL A 30 0.00 -0.70 -12.47
N ASP A 31 -0.57 0.46 -12.19
CA ASP A 31 -1.96 0.60 -11.76
C ASP A 31 -2.91 0.28 -12.93
N THR A 32 -4.19 0.09 -12.62
CA THR A 32 -5.19 -0.17 -13.66
C THR A 32 -5.56 1.09 -14.45
N GLY A 33 -5.20 2.27 -13.94
CA GLY A 33 -5.64 3.57 -14.47
C GLY A 33 -7.08 3.90 -14.10
N GLN A 34 -7.73 3.14 -13.21
CA GLN A 34 -9.05 3.47 -12.72
C GLN A 34 -8.96 4.69 -11.79
N VAL A 35 -9.57 5.81 -12.21
CA VAL A 35 -9.60 7.07 -11.45
C VAL A 35 -10.98 7.40 -10.85
N ARG A 36 -11.98 6.56 -11.12
CA ARG A 36 -13.38 6.72 -10.67
C ARG A 36 -13.76 5.63 -9.68
N GLY A 37 -14.64 5.96 -8.73
CA GLY A 37 -15.20 5.00 -7.77
C GLY A 37 -16.60 4.55 -8.17
N TYR A 38 -16.96 3.30 -7.86
CA TYR A 38 -18.28 2.75 -8.18
C TYR A 38 -18.92 2.08 -6.96
N ASP A 39 -20.25 2.14 -6.87
CA ASP A 39 -21.06 1.22 -6.08
C ASP A 39 -21.51 0.03 -6.96
N ALA A 40 -22.49 -0.76 -6.49
CA ALA A 40 -22.99 -1.92 -7.24
C ALA A 40 -23.70 -1.57 -8.57
N THR A 41 -24.00 -0.30 -8.84
CA THR A 41 -24.88 0.13 -9.93
C THR A 41 -24.40 1.37 -10.70
N ARG A 42 -23.60 2.24 -10.09
CA ARG A 42 -23.22 3.53 -10.66
C ARG A 42 -21.89 4.06 -10.13
N GLU A 43 -21.40 5.10 -10.78
CA GLU A 43 -20.27 5.90 -10.29
C GLU A 43 -20.66 6.69 -9.04
N ILE A 44 -19.71 6.81 -8.12
CA ILE A 44 -19.80 7.53 -6.84
C ILE A 44 -18.52 8.32 -6.59
N ALA A 45 -18.58 9.27 -5.66
CA ALA A 45 -17.36 9.87 -5.11
C ALA A 45 -16.52 8.79 -4.40
N LEU A 46 -15.19 8.95 -4.42
CA LEU A 46 -14.28 7.99 -3.80
C LEU A 46 -14.62 7.78 -2.31
N PRO A 47 -14.92 6.53 -1.90
CA PRO A 47 -15.22 6.26 -0.50
C PRO A 47 -14.03 6.57 0.41
N HIS A 48 -14.31 6.85 1.68
CA HIS A 48 -13.29 7.02 2.72
C HIS A 48 -13.01 5.69 3.43
N PRO A 49 -11.84 5.52 4.09
CA PRO A 49 -11.55 4.32 4.86
C PRO A 49 -12.68 3.92 5.81
N GLY A 50 -13.02 2.63 5.83
CA GLY A 50 -14.10 2.08 6.65
C GLY A 50 -15.53 2.30 6.11
N LYS A 51 -15.68 2.91 4.93
CA LYS A 51 -16.98 2.98 4.22
C LYS A 51 -17.14 1.80 3.25
N PRO A 52 -18.39 1.40 2.93
CA PRO A 52 -18.63 0.44 1.85
C PRO A 52 -17.97 0.89 0.55
N PHE A 53 -17.54 -0.07 -0.26
CA PHE A 53 -16.86 0.14 -1.54
C PHE A 53 -15.50 0.86 -1.47
N PHE A 54 -14.96 1.12 -0.27
CA PHE A 54 -13.57 1.59 -0.10
C PHE A 54 -12.56 0.49 -0.43
N GLY A 55 -11.45 0.89 -1.06
CA GLY A 55 -10.37 -0.02 -1.44
C GLY A 55 -10.31 -0.33 -2.93
N GLN A 56 -11.02 0.45 -3.76
CA GLN A 56 -10.86 0.41 -5.20
C GLN A 56 -9.51 1.00 -5.60
N ASP A 57 -9.01 0.69 -6.80
CA ASP A 57 -7.73 1.21 -7.31
C ASP A 57 -7.65 2.74 -7.22
N ALA A 58 -8.75 3.43 -7.58
CA ALA A 58 -8.87 4.89 -7.49
C ALA A 58 -8.73 5.46 -6.07
N ASN A 59 -8.82 4.64 -5.01
CA ASN A 59 -8.55 5.07 -3.63
C ASN A 59 -7.06 5.15 -3.30
N TYR A 60 -6.19 4.61 -4.16
CA TYR A 60 -4.76 4.53 -3.95
C TYR A 60 -4.00 5.35 -5.00
N LYS A 61 -2.80 5.78 -4.62
CA LYS A 61 -1.84 6.38 -5.54
C LYS A 61 -0.75 5.36 -5.79
N GLY A 62 -0.69 4.81 -7.00
CA GLY A 62 0.39 3.94 -7.44
C GLY A 62 1.01 4.43 -8.74
N ASN A 63 1.55 3.49 -9.51
CA ASN A 63 2.24 3.81 -10.76
C ASN A 63 1.21 3.91 -11.89
N GLN A 64 0.80 5.14 -12.22
CA GLN A 64 -0.16 5.35 -13.30
C GLN A 64 0.39 4.82 -14.64
N PRO A 65 -0.46 4.22 -15.48
CA PRO A 65 -0.02 3.68 -16.76
C PRO A 65 0.70 4.71 -17.63
N SER A 66 1.84 4.33 -18.18
CA SER A 66 2.65 5.17 -19.06
C SER A 66 3.22 4.32 -20.18
N TYR A 67 2.67 4.47 -21.38
CA TYR A 67 3.04 3.68 -22.55
C TYR A 67 3.60 4.56 -23.66
N ARG A 68 4.58 4.03 -24.40
CA ARG A 68 5.12 4.63 -25.61
C ARG A 68 4.97 3.66 -26.77
N ASP A 69 4.20 4.05 -27.77
CA ASP A 69 4.21 3.45 -29.10
C ASP A 69 5.42 3.97 -29.89
N HIS A 70 6.19 3.06 -30.51
CA HIS A 70 7.37 3.38 -31.31
C HIS A 70 7.08 3.48 -32.81
N GLY A 71 5.88 3.09 -33.27
CA GLY A 71 5.50 3.13 -34.68
C GLY A 71 6.15 2.05 -35.54
N ASP A 72 6.90 1.12 -34.95
CA ASP A 72 7.53 -0.04 -35.61
C ASP A 72 6.82 -1.37 -35.29
N GLY A 73 5.63 -1.28 -34.69
CA GLY A 73 4.88 -2.44 -34.19
C GLY A 73 5.19 -2.80 -32.74
N THR A 74 6.06 -2.06 -32.04
CA THR A 74 6.35 -2.29 -30.63
C THR A 74 5.79 -1.19 -29.71
N VAL A 75 5.44 -1.57 -28.49
CA VAL A 75 5.01 -0.65 -27.42
C VAL A 75 5.82 -0.92 -26.15
N SER A 76 6.36 0.13 -25.54
CA SER A 76 7.03 0.05 -24.23
C SER A 76 6.11 0.50 -23.10
N ASP A 77 6.12 -0.25 -22.00
CA ASP A 77 5.66 0.20 -20.69
C ASP A 77 6.79 0.91 -19.96
N LEU A 78 6.63 2.23 -19.74
CA LEU A 78 7.64 3.08 -19.13
C LEU A 78 7.70 2.94 -17.60
N VAL A 79 6.72 2.27 -16.97
CA VAL A 79 6.73 1.95 -15.54
C VAL A 79 7.56 0.70 -15.28
N THR A 80 7.31 -0.35 -16.06
CA THR A 80 7.94 -1.66 -15.83
C THR A 80 9.22 -1.87 -16.64
N GLY A 81 9.41 -1.11 -17.72
CA GLY A 81 10.50 -1.30 -18.69
C GLY A 81 10.27 -2.46 -19.66
N LEU A 82 9.09 -3.09 -19.62
CA LEU A 82 8.73 -4.18 -20.53
C LEU A 82 8.32 -3.64 -21.90
N MET A 83 8.38 -4.50 -22.93
CA MET A 83 8.04 -4.17 -24.31
C MET A 83 7.28 -5.34 -24.96
N TRP A 84 6.33 -5.02 -25.83
CA TRP A 84 5.47 -5.97 -26.54
C TRP A 84 5.52 -5.71 -28.05
N GLN A 85 5.25 -6.75 -28.86
CA GLN A 85 5.18 -6.75 -30.33
C GLN A 85 3.98 -7.58 -30.80
#